data_AF-A0A9X0R291-F1
#
_entry.id   AF-A0A9X0R291-F1
#
_cell.length_a   1.000
_cell.length_b   1.000
_cell.length_c   1.000
_cell.angle_alpha   90.00
_cell.angle_beta   90.00
_cell.angle_gamma   90.00
#
_symmetry.space_group_name_H-M   'P 1'
#
loop_
_entity.id
_entity.type
_entity.pdbx_description
1 polymer ?
#
loop_
_entity_poly.entity_id
_entity_poly.type
_entity_poly.pdbx_seq_one_letter_code
_entity_poly.pdbx_strand_id
1 'polypeptide(L)' 'MEDARLKCEAWRVDYNEVRPHSSIGHRAPVELANALGQGVPP' A
#
# COMPACT_ATOMS: atom_id res chain seq x y z
N MET A 1 11.18 16.06 17.15
CA MET A 1 9.76 15.64 17.03
C MET A 1 9.43 15.25 15.59
N GLU A 2 10.08 15.84 14.58
CA GLU A 2 9.97 15.41 13.18
C GLU A 2 10.38 13.95 12.90
N ASP A 3 11.39 13.39 13.59
CA ASP A 3 11.86 12.02 13.31
C ASP A 3 10.78 10.94 13.48
N ALA A 4 9.89 11.11 14.45
CA ALA A 4 8.78 10.19 14.67
C ALA A 4 7.78 10.25 13.51
N ARG A 5 7.48 11.46 13.00
CA ARG A 5 6.58 11.65 11.86
C ARG A 5 7.18 11.05 10.58
N LEU A 6 8.48 11.30 10.35
CA LEU A 6 9.20 10.74 9.20
C LEU A 6 9.22 9.21 9.23
N LYS A 7 9.47 8.60 10.40
CA LYS A 7 9.44 7.14 10.55
C LYS A 7 8.04 6.57 10.31
N CYS A 8 7.00 7.20 10.85
CA CYS A 8 5.62 6.78 10.62
C CYS A 8 5.24 6.89 9.14
N GLU A 9 5.63 7.98 8.47
CA GLU A 9 5.35 8.18 7.06
C GLU A 9 6.12 7.19 6.18
N ALA A 10 7.41 6.98 6.44
CA ALA A 10 8.21 5.98 5.76
C ALA A 10 7.62 4.57 5.92
N TRP A 11 7.17 4.22 7.13
CA TRP A 11 6.52 2.94 7.37
C TRP A 11 5.18 2.82 6.63
N ARG A 12 4.39 3.89 6.59
CA ARG A 12 3.13 3.93 5.84
C ARG A 12 3.36 3.68 4.34
N VAL A 13 4.39 4.29 3.76
CA VAL A 13 4.75 4.10 2.34
C VAL A 13 5.22 2.66 2.10
N ASP A 14 6.18 2.18 2.89
CA ASP A 14 6.71 0.81 2.76
C ASP A 14 5.60 -0.26 2.85
N TYR A 15 4.70 -0.11 3.82
CA TYR A 15 3.59 -1.03 4.01
C TYR A 15 2.61 -1.02 2.82
N ASN A 16 2.26 0.15 2.31
CA ASN A 16 1.23 0.27 1.27
C ASN A 16 1.74 0.02 -0.15
N GLU A 17 3.02 0.32 -0.41
CA GLU A 17 3.57 0.32 -1.77
C GLU A 17 4.56 -0.82 -2.01
N VAL A 18 5.31 -1.25 -1.00
CA VAL A 18 6.44 -2.18 -1.19
C VAL A 18 6.13 -3.57 -0.64
N ARG A 19 5.49 -3.65 0.53
CA ARG A 19 5.37 -4.91 1.26
C ARG A 19 4.23 -5.79 0.70
N PRO A 20 4.55 -7.02 0.22
CA PRO A 20 3.53 -7.97 -0.18
C PRO A 20 2.82 -8.59 1.03
N HIS A 21 1.50 -8.67 0.95
CA HIS A 21 0.66 -9.21 2.01
C HIS A 21 -0.08 -10.47 1.54
N SER A 22 0.16 -11.60 2.21
CA SER A 22 -0.42 -12.89 1.84
C SER A 22 -1.96 -12.89 1.86
N SER A 23 -2.58 -12.10 2.74
CA SER A 23 -4.05 -11.97 2.83
C SER A 23 -4.70 -11.37 1.58
N ILE A 24 -3.94 -10.67 0.73
CA ILE A 24 -4.40 -10.07 -0.53
C ILE A 24 -3.72 -10.69 -1.76
N GLY A 25 -3.27 -11.94 -1.61
CA GLY A 25 -2.65 -12.71 -2.68
C GLY A 25 -1.16 -12.38 -2.88
N HIS A 26 -0.46 -12.05 -1.79
CA HIS A 26 0.98 -11.74 -1.80
C HIS A 26 1.33 -10.51 -2.65
N ARG A 27 0.44 -9.50 -2.63
CA ARG A 27 0.61 -8.22 -3.33
C ARG A 27 0.67 -7.07 -2.36
N ALA A 28 1.24 -5.94 -2.78
CA ALA A 28 1.17 -4.71 -2.01
C ALA A 28 -0.28 -4.16 -2.02
N PRO A 29 -0.71 -3.44 -0.97
CA PRO A 29 -2.04 -2.85 -0.92
C PRO A 29 -2.36 -1.94 -2.12
N VAL A 30 -1.37 -1.18 -2.63
CA VAL A 30 -1.54 -0.35 -3.83
C VAL A 30 -1.85 -1.17 -5.09
N GLU A 31 -1.23 -2.34 -5.23
CA GLU A 31 -1.47 -3.25 -6.36
C GLU A 31 -2.90 -3.79 -6.35
N LEU A 32 -3.44 -4.06 -5.15
CA LEU A 32 -4.83 -4.43 -5.00
C LEU A 32 -5.75 -3.24 -5.33
N ALA A 33 -5.46 -2.05 -4.81
CA ALA A 33 -6.27 -0.85 -5.07
C ALA A 33 -6.33 -0.52 -6.57
N ASN A 34 -5.20 -0.63 -7.28
CA ASN A 34 -5.13 -0.48 -8.73
C ASN A 34 -5.98 -1.54 -9.45
N ALA A 35 -5.89 -2.81 -9.04
CA ALA A 35 -6.69 -3.88 -9.62
C ALA A 35 -8.21 -3.69 -9.40
N LEU A 36 -8.62 -3.18 -8.24
CA LEU A 36 -10.02 -2.90 -7.91
C LEU A 36 -10.55 -1.66 -8.66
N GLY A 37 -9.72 -0.62 -8.84
CA GLY A 37 -10.07 0.59 -9.57
C GLY A 37 -10.23 0.40 -11.08
N GLN A 38 -9.65 -0.66 -11.66
CA GLN A 38 -9.81 -1.01 -13.07
C GLN A 38 -11.13 -1.75 -13.38
N GLY A 39 -11.98 -2.01 -12.37
CA GLY A 39 -13.23 -2.76 -12.51
C GLY A 39 -14.50 -1.94 -12.79
N VAL A 40 -14.41 -0.62 -13.00
CA VAL A 40 -15.56 0.20 -13.41
C VAL A 40 -15.51 0.43 -14.92
N PRO A 41 -16.24 -0.34 -15.75
CA PRO A 41 -16.54 0.09 -17.11
C PRO A 41 -17.50 1.29 -17.07
N PRO A 42 -17.48 2.16 -18.11
CA PRO A 42 -18.31 3.37 -18.18
C PRO A 42 -19.82 3.07 -18.16
#